data_AF-A0A258LTU9-F1
#
_entry.id   AF-A0A258LTU9-F1
#
_cell.length_a   1.000
_cell.length_b   1.000
_cell.length_c   1.000
_cell.angle_alpha   90.00
_cell.angle_beta   90.00
_cell.angle_gamma   90.00
#
_symmetry.space_group_name_H-M   'P 1'
#
loop_
_entity.id
_entity.type
_entity.pdbx_description
1 polymer ?
#
loop_
_entity_poly.entity_id
_entity_poly.type
_entity_poly.pdbx_seq_one_letter_code
_entity_poly.pdbx_strand_id
1 'polypeptide(L)'
;MPEIIETTVYRLDELSDAAKDKARAWYREGGFDYDWYDSVYEDFQQIAEILGIRFKTRTVRLMGGGTRQEPRIAFTGFWSQGDGASFECYYSYRRNAPAEIRSYAPMDTKLHEIADTLLAIQRRNFYQLRAEVSHRGH
;
A
#
# COMPACT_ATOMS: atom_id res chain seq x y z
N MET A 1 -44.33 11.74 -0.72
CA MET A 1 -44.34 11.06 -2.03
C MET A 1 -42.94 11.18 -2.61
N PRO A 2 -42.30 10.09 -3.07
CA PRO A 2 -41.06 10.21 -3.81
C PRO A 2 -41.33 10.86 -5.18
N GLU A 3 -40.45 11.78 -5.57
CA GLU A 3 -40.50 12.46 -6.86
C GLU A 3 -39.59 11.69 -7.83
N ILE A 4 -40.13 11.27 -8.97
CA ILE A 4 -39.38 10.51 -9.98
C ILE A 4 -38.79 11.52 -10.98
N ILE A 5 -37.46 11.50 -11.13
CA ILE A 5 -36.74 12.30 -12.13
C ILE A 5 -36.39 11.38 -13.30
N GLU A 6 -36.93 11.65 -14.48
CA GLU A 6 -36.50 11.00 -15.72
C GLU A 6 -35.28 11.71 -16.30
N THR A 7 -34.27 10.94 -16.71
CA THR A 7 -33.07 11.47 -17.37
C THR A 7 -32.74 10.61 -18.58
N THR A 8 -32.67 11.24 -19.74
CA THR A 8 -32.27 10.59 -20.99
C THR A 8 -30.76 10.36 -20.98
N VAL A 9 -30.34 9.11 -21.15
CA VAL A 9 -28.93 8.71 -21.26
C VAL A 9 -28.61 8.28 -22.70
N TYR A 10 -27.40 8.57 -23.16
CA TYR A 10 -26.92 8.24 -24.51
C TYR A 10 -25.79 7.22 -24.44
N ARG A 11 -25.74 6.31 -25.41
CA ARG A 11 -24.62 5.41 -25.65
C ARG A 11 -23.48 6.14 -26.37
N LEU A 12 -22.26 5.65 -26.21
CA LEU A 12 -21.06 6.32 -26.76
C LEU A 12 -21.12 6.48 -28.29
N ASP A 13 -21.67 5.51 -29.00
CA ASP A 13 -21.87 5.52 -30.45
C ASP A 13 -22.88 6.56 -30.93
N GLU A 14 -23.84 6.91 -30.07
CA GLU A 14 -24.87 7.95 -30.31
C GLU A 14 -24.35 9.38 -30.09
N LEU A 15 -23.12 9.54 -29.58
CA LEU A 15 -22.49 10.84 -29.36
C LEU A 15 -21.81 11.37 -30.63
N SER A 16 -21.79 12.70 -30.77
CA SER A 16 -20.92 13.38 -31.74
C SER A 16 -19.45 13.17 -31.39
N ASP A 17 -18.54 13.34 -32.36
CA ASP A 17 -17.10 13.11 -32.14
C ASP A 17 -16.52 14.01 -31.03
N ALA A 18 -16.93 15.28 -30.98
CA ALA A 18 -16.55 16.19 -29.90
C ALA A 18 -17.07 15.73 -28.53
N ALA A 19 -18.28 15.17 -28.46
CA ALA A 19 -18.86 14.63 -27.24
C ALA A 19 -18.20 13.30 -26.83
N LYS A 20 -17.81 12.45 -27.78
CA LYS A 20 -17.00 11.25 -27.54
C LYS A 20 -15.65 11.62 -26.93
N ASP A 21 -14.98 12.63 -27.47
CA ASP A 21 -13.69 13.08 -26.95
C ASP A 21 -13.82 13.70 -25.56
N LYS A 22 -14.88 14.46 -25.30
CA LYS A 22 -15.19 14.96 -23.96
C LYS A 22 -15.51 13.84 -22.97
N ALA A 23 -16.27 12.83 -23.37
CA ALA A 23 -16.57 11.66 -22.53
C ALA A 23 -15.31 10.84 -22.21
N ARG A 24 -14.42 10.66 -23.20
CA ARG A 24 -13.10 10.02 -23.02
C ARG A 24 -12.18 10.86 -22.14
N ALA A 25 -12.18 12.19 -22.30
CA ALA A 25 -11.41 13.10 -21.46
C ALA A 25 -11.90 13.03 -20.01
N TRP A 26 -13.21 13.12 -19.78
CA TRP A 26 -13.81 12.97 -18.47
C TRP A 26 -13.48 11.62 -17.81
N TYR A 27 -13.54 10.51 -18.56
CA TYR A 27 -13.15 9.19 -18.06
C TYR A 27 -11.65 9.11 -17.73
N ARG A 28 -10.78 9.73 -18.55
CA ARG A 28 -9.33 9.78 -18.29
C ARG A 28 -8.96 10.68 -17.11
N GLU A 29 -9.69 11.77 -16.91
CA GLU A 29 -9.45 12.74 -15.83
C GLU A 29 -10.04 12.26 -14.49
N GLY A 30 -11.16 11.53 -14.51
CA GLY A 30 -11.85 11.01 -13.32
C GLY A 30 -11.58 9.55 -12.97
N GLY A 31 -10.90 8.77 -13.83
CA GLY A 31 -10.71 7.33 -13.66
C GLY A 31 -9.53 6.92 -12.77
N PHE A 32 -8.85 7.88 -12.15
CA PHE A 32 -7.70 7.63 -11.26
C PHE A 32 -7.99 8.18 -9.86
N ASP A 33 -9.11 7.77 -9.25
CA ASP A 33 -9.22 7.89 -7.79
C ASP A 33 -8.06 7.07 -7.20
N TYR A 34 -7.15 7.78 -6.53
CA TYR A 34 -5.83 7.33 -6.08
C TYR A 34 -5.87 6.36 -4.89
N ASP A 35 -7.00 5.68 -4.65
CA ASP A 35 -7.21 4.89 -3.43
C ASP A 35 -7.17 3.37 -3.68
N TRP A 36 -7.01 2.92 -4.94
CA TRP A 36 -7.03 1.48 -5.26
C TRP A 36 -5.92 0.68 -4.56
N TYR A 37 -4.84 1.36 -4.14
CA TYR A 37 -3.72 0.76 -3.42
C TYR A 37 -3.76 0.97 -1.91
N ASP A 38 -4.72 1.71 -1.35
CA ASP A 38 -4.72 2.00 0.09
C ASP A 38 -4.81 0.71 0.92
N SER A 39 -5.66 -0.22 0.49
CA SER A 39 -5.73 -1.57 1.06
C SER A 39 -4.39 -2.34 1.00
N VAL A 40 -3.55 -2.08 0.00
CA VAL A 40 -2.22 -2.68 -0.13
C VAL A 40 -1.25 -2.08 0.89
N TYR A 41 -1.30 -0.77 1.11
CA TYR A 41 -0.48 -0.12 2.15
C TYR A 41 -0.89 -0.57 3.56
N GLU A 42 -2.19 -0.73 3.82
CA GLU A 42 -2.69 -1.22 5.10
C GLU A 42 -2.28 -2.66 5.37
N ASP A 43 -2.48 -3.55 4.39
CA ASP A 43 -2.06 -4.97 4.46
C ASP A 43 -0.54 -5.09 4.68
N PHE A 44 0.25 -4.34 3.91
CA PHE A 44 1.70 -4.33 4.08
C PHE A 44 2.13 -3.83 5.45
N GLN A 45 1.46 -2.81 6.00
CA GLN A 45 1.75 -2.33 7.34
C GLN A 45 1.43 -3.36 8.42
N GLN A 46 0.31 -4.06 8.28
CA GLN A 46 -0.09 -5.12 9.21
C GLN A 46 0.90 -6.29 9.18
N ILE A 47 1.31 -6.73 8.00
CA ILE A 47 2.33 -7.78 7.82
C ILE A 47 3.66 -7.34 8.42
N ALA A 48 4.09 -6.11 8.13
CA ALA A 48 5.34 -5.56 8.67
C ALA A 48 5.33 -5.55 10.20
N GLU A 49 4.23 -5.13 10.82
CA GLU A 49 4.11 -5.15 12.28
C GLU A 49 4.23 -6.58 12.83
N ILE A 50 3.55 -7.56 12.20
CA ILE A 50 3.65 -8.98 12.58
C ILE A 50 5.08 -9.49 12.53
N LEU A 51 5.83 -9.09 11.51
CA LEU A 51 7.23 -9.48 11.33
C LEU A 51 8.20 -8.72 12.25
N GLY A 52 7.74 -7.75 13.04
CA GLY A 52 8.60 -6.94 13.91
C GLY A 52 9.28 -5.78 13.18
N ILE A 53 8.70 -5.32 12.08
CA ILE A 53 9.13 -4.17 11.30
C ILE A 53 8.32 -2.95 11.74
N ARG A 54 9.01 -1.85 12.00
CA ARG A 54 8.42 -0.53 12.29
C ARG A 54 8.93 0.47 11.27
N PHE A 55 8.03 1.05 10.46
CA PHE A 55 8.41 2.05 9.47
C PHE A 55 8.94 3.33 10.11
N LYS A 56 9.90 3.96 9.43
CA LYS A 56 10.22 5.36 9.69
C LYS A 56 9.04 6.22 9.23
N THR A 57 8.82 7.34 9.89
CA THR A 57 7.74 8.26 9.51
C THR A 57 8.29 9.59 9.02
N ARG A 58 7.49 10.30 8.22
CA ARG A 58 7.69 11.70 7.87
C ARG A 58 6.47 12.51 8.30
N THR A 59 6.71 13.74 8.74
CA THR A 59 5.62 14.67 9.06
C THR A 59 5.04 15.22 7.76
N VAL A 60 3.74 15.02 7.55
CA VAL A 60 2.98 15.57 6.41
C VAL A 60 1.99 16.60 6.92
N ARG A 61 1.88 17.74 6.22
CA ARG A 61 0.93 18.79 6.55
C ARG A 61 -0.42 18.47 5.93
N LEU A 62 -1.48 18.59 6.72
CA LEU A 62 -2.85 18.42 6.28
C LEU A 62 -3.42 19.77 5.83
N MET A 63 -4.38 19.76 4.91
CA MET A 63 -5.02 20.97 4.38
C MET A 63 -5.66 21.83 5.49
N GLY A 64 -6.05 21.24 6.61
CA GLY A 64 -6.61 21.93 7.78
C GLY A 64 -5.58 22.49 8.78
N GLY A 65 -4.30 22.60 8.42
CA GLY A 65 -3.25 23.14 9.28
C GLY A 65 -2.68 22.16 10.32
N GLY A 66 -3.24 20.95 10.42
CA GLY A 66 -2.72 19.86 11.24
C GLY A 66 -1.51 19.15 10.60
N THR A 67 -0.88 18.26 11.37
CA THR A 67 0.18 17.38 10.85
C THR A 67 -0.12 15.92 11.16
N ARG A 68 0.26 15.02 10.24
CA ARG A 68 0.18 13.56 10.37
C ARG A 68 1.57 12.95 10.25
N GLN A 69 1.83 11.86 10.95
CA GLN A 69 2.98 10.99 10.68
C GLN A 69 2.60 9.99 9.60
N GLU A 70 3.33 10.03 8.49
CA GLU A 70 3.14 9.11 7.37
C GLU A 70 4.32 8.14 7.28
N PRO A 71 4.09 6.83 7.19
CA PRO A 71 5.13 5.85 6.96
C PRO A 71 5.94 6.17 5.70
N ARG A 72 7.26 5.97 5.76
CA ARG A 72 8.16 6.09 4.61
C ARG A 72 8.11 4.83 3.77
N ILE A 73 6.98 4.66 3.09
CA ILE A 73 6.76 3.66 2.06
C ILE A 73 6.60 4.44 0.77
N ALA A 74 7.39 4.10 -0.24
CA ALA A 74 7.34 4.69 -1.56
C ALA A 74 6.92 3.60 -2.54
N PHE A 75 5.88 3.88 -3.31
CA PHE A 75 5.47 3.05 -4.42
C PHE A 75 5.13 3.97 -5.60
N THR A 76 5.83 3.82 -6.72
CA THR A 76 5.49 4.46 -7.98
C THR A 76 4.87 3.42 -8.90
N GLY A 77 3.55 3.49 -9.07
CA GLY A 77 2.80 2.69 -10.04
C GLY A 77 2.71 3.39 -11.40
N PHE A 78 2.70 2.58 -12.46
CA PHE A 78 2.68 2.87 -13.91
C PHE A 78 4.06 2.92 -14.62
N TRP A 79 4.30 1.86 -15.40
CA TRP A 79 5.30 1.72 -16.47
C TRP A 79 6.79 1.80 -16.06
N SER A 80 7.23 0.80 -15.29
CA SER A 80 8.57 0.18 -15.33
C SER A 80 8.58 -0.95 -14.28
N GLN A 81 8.58 -2.21 -14.71
CA GLN A 81 8.57 -3.36 -13.81
C GLN A 81 9.95 -3.55 -13.18
N GLY A 82 10.15 -3.13 -11.93
CA GLY A 82 11.31 -3.54 -11.14
C GLY A 82 11.60 -2.73 -9.88
N ASP A 83 11.58 -1.40 -9.96
CA ASP A 83 12.24 -0.53 -8.97
C ASP A 83 11.34 0.53 -8.30
N GLY A 84 10.01 0.40 -8.43
CA GLY A 84 9.09 1.43 -7.95
C GLY A 84 8.77 1.38 -6.44
N ALA A 85 9.07 0.26 -5.76
CA ALA A 85 8.68 0.01 -4.38
C ALA A 85 9.88 0.02 -3.43
N SER A 86 9.90 0.94 -2.46
CA SER A 86 10.90 0.97 -1.40
C SER A 86 10.29 1.39 -0.06
N PHE A 87 10.97 1.07 1.04
CA PHE A 87 10.55 1.50 2.36
C PHE A 87 11.75 1.70 3.28
N GLU A 88 11.57 2.57 4.27
CA GLU A 88 12.53 2.76 5.34
C GLU A 88 11.95 2.27 6.67
N CYS A 89 12.70 1.47 7.41
CA CYS A 89 12.20 0.86 8.63
C CYS A 89 13.28 0.53 9.66
N TYR A 90 12.82 0.14 10.84
CA TYR A 90 13.58 -0.56 11.86
C TYR A 90 13.01 -1.98 11.98
N TYR A 91 13.89 -2.95 12.14
CA TYR A 91 13.54 -4.32 12.43
C TYR A 91 14.04 -4.70 13.82
N SER A 92 13.20 -5.41 14.57
CA SER A 92 13.58 -6.09 15.81
C SER A 92 12.75 -7.35 15.99
N TYR A 93 13.26 -8.31 16.76
CA TYR A 93 12.52 -9.53 17.06
C TYR A 93 11.13 -9.27 17.64
N ARG A 94 10.09 -9.85 17.03
CA ARG A 94 8.74 -9.98 17.58
C ARG A 94 8.50 -11.44 17.96
N ARG A 95 8.05 -11.66 19.19
CA ARG A 95 7.64 -13.01 19.64
C ARG A 95 6.44 -13.47 18.80
N ASN A 96 6.39 -14.76 18.48
CA ASN A 96 5.25 -15.40 17.80
C ASN A 96 4.97 -14.96 16.36
N ALA A 97 5.83 -14.15 15.72
CA ALA A 97 5.64 -13.71 14.33
C ALA A 97 5.26 -14.84 13.35
N PRO A 98 5.88 -16.05 13.39
CA PRO A 98 5.52 -17.12 12.45
C PRO A 98 4.13 -17.73 12.65
N ALA A 99 3.58 -17.70 13.86
CA ALA A 99 2.24 -18.19 14.13
C ALA A 99 1.19 -17.15 13.73
N GLU A 100 1.46 -15.88 14.05
CA GLU A 100 0.57 -14.77 13.74
C GLU A 100 0.47 -14.54 12.22
N ILE A 101 1.59 -14.62 11.49
CA ILE A 101 1.56 -14.45 10.03
C ILE A 101 0.76 -15.56 9.34
N ARG A 102 0.82 -16.79 9.87
CA ARG A 102 0.03 -17.93 9.36
C ARG A 102 -1.46 -17.77 9.66
N SER A 103 -1.81 -17.11 10.75
CA SER A 103 -3.20 -16.77 11.05
C SER A 103 -3.71 -15.64 10.16
N TYR A 104 -2.84 -14.67 9.84
CA TYR A 104 -3.19 -13.48 9.06
C TYR A 104 -3.28 -13.78 7.56
N ALA A 105 -2.26 -14.47 7.02
CA ALA A 105 -2.12 -14.78 5.60
C ALA A 105 -1.95 -16.30 5.38
N PRO A 106 -2.96 -17.13 5.68
CA PRO A 106 -2.83 -18.59 5.75
C PRO A 106 -2.40 -19.27 4.43
N MET A 107 -2.61 -18.61 3.28
CA MET A 107 -2.23 -19.14 1.97
C MET A 107 -0.90 -18.59 1.44
N ASP A 108 -0.31 -17.60 2.12
CA ASP A 108 0.94 -16.98 1.66
C ASP A 108 2.16 -17.75 2.20
N THR A 109 2.55 -18.77 1.45
CA THR A 109 3.72 -19.59 1.80
C THR A 109 5.01 -18.77 1.84
N LYS A 110 5.10 -17.67 1.08
CA LYS A 110 6.33 -16.88 1.03
C LYS A 110 6.50 -16.04 2.29
N LEU A 111 5.42 -15.44 2.79
CA LEU A 111 5.44 -14.75 4.08
C LEU A 111 5.77 -15.71 5.22
N HIS A 112 5.28 -16.95 5.17
CA HIS A 112 5.62 -17.97 6.15
C HIS A 112 7.13 -18.29 6.14
N GLU A 113 7.71 -18.49 4.96
CA GLU A 113 9.15 -18.73 4.80
C GLU A 113 9.99 -17.56 5.35
N ILE A 114 9.58 -16.32 5.08
CA ILE A 114 10.26 -15.12 5.57
C ILE A 114 10.23 -15.09 7.10
N ALA A 115 9.06 -15.30 7.72
CA ALA A 115 8.91 -15.29 9.17
C ALA A 115 9.75 -16.39 9.84
N ASP A 116 9.75 -17.60 9.28
CA ASP A 116 10.54 -18.72 9.79
C ASP A 116 12.05 -18.45 9.68
N THR A 117 12.48 -17.86 8.56
CA THR A 117 13.88 -17.49 8.32
C THR A 117 14.34 -16.42 9.31
N LEU A 118 13.53 -15.37 9.52
CA LEU A 118 13.79 -14.34 10.52
C LEU A 118 13.87 -14.93 11.94
N LEU A 119 12.97 -15.85 12.29
CA LEU A 119 13.01 -16.54 13.59
C LEU A 119 14.29 -17.38 13.75
N ALA A 120 14.69 -18.12 12.71
CA ALA A 120 15.89 -18.94 12.75
C ALA A 120 17.15 -18.08 12.95
N ILE A 121 17.24 -16.94 12.25
CA ILE A 121 18.31 -15.97 12.40
C ILE A 121 18.32 -15.38 13.82
N GLN A 122 17.16 -14.98 14.35
CA GLN A 122 17.06 -14.43 15.71
C GLN A 122 17.44 -15.45 16.78
N ARG A 123 17.02 -16.70 16.67
CA ARG A 123 17.38 -17.79 17.60
C ARG A 123 18.89 -17.97 17.74
N ARG A 124 19.61 -17.94 16.62
CA ARG A 124 21.08 -18.06 16.59
C ARG A 124 21.79 -16.89 17.27
N ASN A 125 21.11 -15.76 17.42
CA ASN A 125 21.64 -14.51 17.97
C ASN A 125 20.91 -14.09 19.24
N PHE A 126 20.37 -15.05 20.00
CA PHE A 126 19.70 -14.85 21.28
C PHE A 126 18.58 -13.78 21.24
N TYR A 127 17.93 -13.65 20.10
CA TYR A 127 16.83 -12.70 19.86
C TYR A 127 17.21 -11.22 19.99
N GLN A 128 18.49 -10.88 19.82
CA GLN A 128 19.01 -9.52 20.00
C GLN A 128 19.26 -8.77 18.69
N LEU A 129 19.07 -9.40 17.52
CA LEU A 129 19.34 -8.71 16.26
C LEU A 129 18.34 -7.59 16.02
N ARG A 130 18.89 -6.46 15.62
CA ARG A 130 18.17 -5.27 15.17
C ARG A 130 18.76 -4.82 13.85
N ALA A 131 17.93 -4.32 12.96
CA ALA A 131 18.38 -3.74 11.71
C ALA A 131 17.68 -2.41 11.47
N GLU A 132 18.35 -1.55 10.71
CA GLU A 132 17.79 -0.30 10.20
C GLU A 132 17.94 -0.30 8.69
N VAL A 133 16.83 -0.07 8.00
CA VAL A 133 16.75 0.03 6.55
C VAL A 133 16.49 1.49 6.20
N SER A 134 17.35 2.05 5.35
CA SER A 134 17.24 3.42 4.86
C SER A 134 17.47 3.43 3.36
N HIS A 135 16.71 4.23 2.64
CA HIS A 135 16.91 4.45 1.22
C HIS A 135 17.98 5.54 1.02
N ARG A 136 18.95 5.30 0.12
CA ARG A 136 19.94 6.29 -0.31
C ARG A 136 19.97 6.31 -1.83
N GLY A 137 19.66 7.46 -2.43
CA GLY A 137 19.63 7.63 -3.87
C GLY A 137 18.22 7.92 -4.40
N HIS A 138 18.13 7.96 -5.73
CA HIS A 138 16.89 8.07 -6.50
C HIS A 138 16.48 6.70 -7.02
#